data_AF-A0A023G056-F1
#
_entry.id   AF-A0A023G056-F1
#
_cell.length_a   1.000
_cell.length_b   1.000
_cell.length_c   1.000
_cell.angle_alpha   90.00
_cell.angle_beta   90.00
_cell.angle_gamma   90.00
#
_symmetry.space_group_name_H-M   'P 1'
#
loop_
_entity.id
_entity.type
_entity.pdbx_description
1 polymer ?
#
loop_
_entity_poly.entity_id
_entity_poly.type
_entity_poly.pdbx_seq_one_letter_code
_entity_poly.pdbx_strand_id
1 'polypeptide(L)'
;RFFSGDPESIQSIMVLVLMLFLLDVNVALAAQSYSMMKDQSLHTLDDTCWFRGYNLTGAGWKKMETPCETWKCINGTHGPKVTVIGCNATKISERYLVEEVDQNNKNLWPRCCEGK
;
A
#
# COMPACT_ATOMS: atom_id res chain seq x y z
N ARG A 1 -49.15 -10.19 -30.92
CA ARG A 1 -49.04 -9.82 -29.49
C ARG A 1 -48.10 -8.63 -29.41
N PHE A 2 -48.64 -7.48 -29.03
CA PHE A 2 -47.87 -6.27 -28.72
C PHE A 2 -46.91 -6.56 -27.57
N PHE A 3 -45.65 -6.19 -27.71
CA PHE A 3 -44.82 -5.82 -26.57
C PHE A 3 -44.62 -4.31 -26.68
N SER A 4 -45.55 -3.55 -26.12
CA SER A 4 -45.33 -2.14 -25.81
C SER A 4 -44.40 -2.08 -24.61
N GLY A 5 -43.10 -1.88 -24.85
CA GLY A 5 -42.21 -1.44 -23.79
C GLY A 5 -42.50 0.02 -23.50
N ASP A 6 -42.99 0.34 -22.31
CA ASP A 6 -43.25 1.71 -21.88
C ASP A 6 -41.95 2.54 -21.92
N PRO A 7 -41.92 3.69 -22.62
CA PRO A 7 -40.70 4.50 -22.76
C PRO A 7 -40.19 5.06 -21.42
N GLU A 8 -41.06 5.21 -20.41
CA GLU A 8 -40.69 5.61 -19.05
C GLU A 8 -39.87 4.55 -18.31
N SER A 9 -40.11 3.27 -18.63
CA SER A 9 -39.41 2.14 -18.02
C SER A 9 -37.97 2.03 -18.54
N ILE A 10 -37.76 2.31 -19.83
CA ILE A 10 -36.44 2.34 -20.47
C ILE A 10 -35.58 3.49 -19.91
N GLN A 11 -36.20 4.66 -19.70
CA GLN A 11 -35.52 5.81 -19.11
C GLN A 11 -35.10 5.55 -17.66
N SER A 12 -35.94 4.89 -16.87
CA SER A 12 -35.64 4.52 -15.49
C SER A 12 -34.52 3.46 -15.39
N ILE A 13 -34.52 2.47 -16.30
CA ILE A 13 -33.45 1.47 -16.41
C ILE A 13 -32.12 2.12 -16.83
N MET A 14 -32.15 3.05 -17.77
CA MET A 14 -30.94 3.76 -18.22
C MET A 14 -30.33 4.63 -17.11
N VAL A 15 -31.16 5.27 -16.27
CA VAL A 15 -30.71 6.03 -15.10
C VAL A 15 -30.13 5.11 -14.01
N LEU A 16 -30.74 3.95 -13.78
CA LEU A 16 -30.22 2.92 -12.87
C LEU A 16 -28.85 2.40 -13.34
N VAL A 17 -28.69 2.17 -14.64
CA VAL A 17 -27.42 1.75 -15.24
C VAL A 17 -26.36 2.85 -15.10
N LEU A 18 -26.71 4.12 -15.37
CA LEU A 18 -25.83 5.27 -15.15
C LEU A 18 -25.41 5.45 -13.68
N MET A 19 -26.32 5.16 -12.72
CA MET A 19 -26.01 5.21 -11.29
C MET A 19 -25.07 4.07 -10.85
N LEU A 20 -25.19 2.89 -11.45
CA LEU A 20 -24.27 1.76 -11.18
C LEU A 20 -22.84 2.03 -11.68
N PHE A 21 -22.68 2.87 -12.71
CA PHE A 21 -21.37 3.30 -13.20
C PHE A 21 -20.66 4.36 -12.32
N LEU A 22 -21.32 4.88 -11.28
CA LEU A 22 -20.74 5.92 -10.39
C LEU A 22 -20.10 5.36 -9.10
N LEU A 23 -20.02 4.03 -8.95
CA LEU A 23 -19.48 3.38 -7.75
C LEU A 23 -18.06 2.84 -7.97
N ASP A 24 -17.16 3.63 -8.54
CA ASP A 24 -15.71 3.37 -8.47
C ASP A 24 -15.08 4.22 -7.36
N VAL A 25 -15.45 3.93 -6.11
CA VAL A 25 -14.71 4.45 -4.95
C VAL A 25 -13.47 3.58 -4.78
N ASN A 26 -12.36 4.11 -5.30
CA ASN A 26 -11.01 3.58 -5.19
C ASN A 26 -10.63 3.17 -3.76
N VAL A 27 -10.84 1.91 -3.40
CA VAL A 27 -10.20 1.30 -2.22
C VAL A 27 -8.90 0.65 -2.69
N ALA A 28 -7.93 1.50 -3.06
CA ALA A 28 -6.55 1.07 -3.23
C ALA A 28 -5.82 1.28 -1.90
N LEU A 29 -5.92 0.30 -0.98
CA LEU A 29 -4.94 0.25 0.11
C LEU A 29 -3.56 0.07 -0.53
N ALA A 30 -2.70 1.08 -0.37
CA ALA A 30 -1.40 1.18 -1.02
C ALA A 30 -0.35 0.26 -0.36
N ALA A 31 -0.62 -1.04 -0.33
CA ALA A 31 0.38 -2.03 0.03
C ALA A 31 1.33 -2.22 -1.14
N GLN A 32 2.60 -1.87 -0.95
CA GLN A 32 3.67 -2.07 -1.92
C GLN A 32 4.54 -3.25 -1.51
N SER A 33 5.07 -3.98 -2.49
CA SER A 33 6.01 -5.07 -2.24
C SER A 33 7.34 -4.78 -2.92
N TYR A 34 8.40 -4.82 -2.12
CA TYR A 34 9.79 -4.63 -2.51
C TYR A 34 10.48 -6.00 -2.52
N SER A 35 11.38 -6.20 -3.48
CA SER A 35 12.25 -7.37 -3.54
C SER A 35 13.68 -6.91 -3.81
N MET A 36 14.66 -7.72 -3.42
CA MET A 36 16.08 -7.41 -3.62
C MET A 36 16.45 -7.17 -5.10
N MET A 37 15.69 -7.74 -6.04
CA MET A 37 15.86 -7.47 -7.48
C MET A 37 15.37 -6.07 -7.92
N LYS A 38 14.44 -5.47 -7.17
CA LYS A 38 13.81 -4.18 -7.51
C LYS A 38 14.38 -3.02 -6.68
N ASP A 39 14.89 -3.28 -5.49
CA ASP A 39 15.36 -2.26 -4.56
C ASP A 39 16.72 -2.66 -3.96
N GLN A 40 17.73 -1.84 -4.22
CA GLN A 40 19.11 -2.06 -3.74
C GLN A 40 19.24 -1.85 -2.22
N SER A 41 18.27 -1.19 -1.57
CA SER A 41 18.28 -1.00 -0.13
C SER A 41 17.85 -2.25 0.64
N LEU A 42 17.19 -3.21 -0.02
CA LEU A 42 16.79 -4.47 0.59
C LEU A 42 17.91 -5.49 0.47
N HIS A 43 18.47 -5.90 1.60
CA HIS A 43 19.50 -6.93 1.66
C HIS A 43 19.37 -7.76 2.94
N THR A 44 20.04 -8.92 2.94
CA THR A 44 20.12 -9.78 4.12
C THR A 44 21.58 -9.85 4.57
N LEU A 45 21.83 -9.67 5.87
CA LEU A 45 23.13 -9.84 6.50
C LEU A 45 22.94 -10.73 7.74
N ASP A 46 23.64 -11.86 7.83
CA ASP A 46 23.52 -12.81 8.96
C ASP A 46 22.07 -13.16 9.32
N ASP A 47 21.28 -13.59 8.33
CA ASP A 47 19.83 -13.89 8.43
C ASP A 47 18.93 -12.71 8.84
N THR A 48 19.51 -11.53 9.00
CA THR A 48 18.79 -10.30 9.30
C THR A 48 18.38 -9.57 8.04
N CYS A 49 17.10 -9.24 7.94
CA CYS A 49 16.56 -8.44 6.86
C CYS A 49 16.76 -6.95 7.13
N TRP A 50 17.44 -6.28 6.21
CA TRP A 50 17.71 -4.85 6.25
C TRP A 50 16.96 -4.15 5.11
N PHE A 51 16.24 -3.09 5.44
CA PHE A 51 15.52 -2.27 4.47
C PHE A 51 15.73 -0.80 4.78
N ARG A 52 16.22 -0.04 3.80
CA ARG A 52 16.52 1.41 3.95
C ARG A 52 17.34 1.73 5.22
N GLY A 53 18.34 0.92 5.52
CA GLY A 53 19.19 1.07 6.70
C GLY A 53 18.62 0.52 8.00
N TYR A 54 17.34 0.13 8.06
CA TYR A 54 16.73 -0.40 9.28
C TYR A 54 16.77 -1.91 9.35
N ASN A 55 17.11 -2.41 10.53
CA ASN A 55 16.95 -3.80 10.90
C ASN A 55 15.45 -4.14 11.09
N LEU A 56 14.97 -5.16 10.35
CA LEU A 56 13.61 -5.71 10.41
C LEU A 56 13.55 -7.08 11.10
N THR A 57 14.56 -7.48 11.89
CA THR A 57 14.60 -8.78 12.55
C THR A 57 13.40 -8.97 13.47
N GLY A 58 12.74 -10.12 13.32
CA GLY A 58 11.51 -10.46 14.02
C GLY A 58 10.34 -10.51 13.05
N ALA A 59 9.47 -11.52 13.16
CA ALA A 59 8.32 -11.72 12.26
C ALA A 59 7.25 -10.61 12.34
N GLY A 60 7.53 -9.50 13.03
CA GLY A 60 6.63 -8.41 13.29
C GLY A 60 6.65 -7.32 12.23
N TRP A 61 5.60 -6.50 12.26
CA TRP A 61 5.54 -5.27 11.50
C TRP A 61 6.35 -4.19 12.22
N LYS A 62 7.34 -3.60 11.55
CA LYS A 62 8.02 -2.38 12.00
C LYS A 62 7.14 -1.18 11.67
N LYS A 63 6.88 -0.31 12.64
CA LYS A 63 6.06 0.89 12.45
C LYS A 63 6.97 2.11 12.41
N MET A 64 6.75 2.97 11.43
CA MET A 64 7.55 4.16 11.17
C MET A 64 6.64 5.41 11.22
N GLU A 65 7.22 6.54 11.61
CA GLU A 65 6.61 7.86 11.49
C GLU A 65 7.07 8.54 10.20
N THR A 66 8.37 8.44 9.89
CA THR A 66 8.99 9.13 8.75
C THR A 66 9.83 8.16 7.93
N PRO A 67 9.39 7.77 6.71
CA PRO A 67 8.04 7.98 6.18
C PRO A 67 6.97 7.25 7.01
N CYS A 68 5.73 7.74 6.99
CA CYS A 68 4.64 7.17 7.79
C CYS A 68 4.14 5.88 7.17
N GLU A 69 4.83 4.81 7.50
CA GLU A 69 4.70 3.51 6.89
C GLU A 69 4.81 2.40 7.94
N THR A 70 4.34 1.22 7.58
CA THR A 70 4.68 -0.01 8.30
C THR A 70 5.26 -1.05 7.36
N TRP A 71 6.31 -1.70 7.82
CA TRP A 71 7.14 -2.58 7.02
C TRP A 71 7.12 -3.98 7.60
N LYS A 72 7.08 -5.00 6.74
CA LYS A 72 7.25 -6.38 7.15
C LYS A 72 8.17 -7.09 6.19
N CYS A 73 9.23 -7.69 6.72
CA CYS A 73 10.08 -8.58 5.94
C CYS A 73 9.50 -10.00 5.91
N ILE A 74 9.52 -10.59 4.73
CA ILE A 74 9.08 -11.95 4.45
C ILE A 74 10.23 -12.61 3.69
N ASN A 75 10.89 -13.58 4.34
CA ASN A 75 11.85 -14.43 3.65
C ASN A 75 11.08 -15.41 2.77
N GLY A 76 11.11 -15.19 1.46
CA GLY A 76 10.54 -16.10 0.47
C GLY A 76 11.60 -17.04 -0.10
N THR A 77 11.14 -18.03 -0.87
CA THR A 77 12.00 -18.97 -1.62
C THR A 77 12.94 -18.30 -2.63
N HIS A 78 12.62 -17.07 -3.05
CA HIS A 78 13.38 -16.31 -4.05
C HIS A 78 14.15 -15.12 -3.43
N GLY A 79 14.39 -15.15 -2.12
CA GLY A 79 15.05 -14.07 -1.38
C GLY A 79 14.09 -13.22 -0.55
N PRO A 80 14.62 -12.22 0.19
CA PRO A 80 13.81 -11.37 1.05
C PRO A 80 12.85 -10.51 0.22
N LYS A 81 11.63 -10.36 0.73
CA LYS A 81 10.63 -9.41 0.24
C LYS A 81 10.18 -8.54 1.40
N VAL A 82 9.99 -7.25 1.16
CA VAL A 82 9.43 -6.34 2.17
C VAL A 82 8.10 -5.82 1.68
N THR A 83 7.06 -6.00 2.49
CA THR A 83 5.79 -5.33 2.30
C THR A 83 5.83 -4.00 3.03
N VAL A 84 5.51 -2.91 2.33
CA VAL A 84 5.40 -1.56 2.86
C VAL A 84 3.96 -1.11 2.72
N ILE A 85 3.37 -0.66 3.83
CA ILE A 85 2.03 -0.07 3.84
C ILE A 85 2.19 1.38 4.33
N GLY A 86 1.92 2.34 3.45
CA GLY A 86 1.88 3.76 3.79
C GLY A 86 0.46 4.29 3.89
N CYS A 87 0.32 5.56 4.28
CA CYS A 87 -0.97 6.25 4.25
C CYS A 87 -1.42 6.56 2.80
N ASN A 88 -0.46 6.95 1.95
CA ASN A 88 -0.72 7.36 0.56
C ASN A 88 -0.08 6.41 -0.45
N ALA A 89 -0.70 6.31 -1.63
CA ALA A 89 -0.16 5.58 -2.77
C ALA A 89 1.02 6.35 -3.40
N THR A 90 2.21 6.24 -2.82
CA THR A 90 3.41 6.86 -3.39
C THR A 90 3.80 6.09 -4.67
N LYS A 91 3.95 6.77 -5.82
CA LYS A 91 4.49 6.11 -7.01
C LYS A 91 5.90 5.59 -6.71
N ILE A 92 6.22 4.41 -7.23
CA ILE A 92 7.53 3.74 -7.13
C ILE A 92 8.53 4.55 -7.98
N SER A 93 8.85 5.77 -7.55
CA SER A 93 9.95 6.53 -8.10
C SER A 93 10.89 6.86 -6.96
N GLU A 94 12.13 6.44 -7.17
CA GLU A 94 13.32 7.10 -6.66
C GLU A 94 13.70 6.77 -5.22
N ARG A 95 14.60 5.78 -5.14
CA ARG A 95 15.80 5.77 -4.28
C ARG A 95 15.62 6.52 -2.96
N TYR A 96 14.92 5.91 -2.01
CA TYR A 96 15.06 6.27 -0.60
C TYR A 96 16.41 5.74 -0.10
N LEU A 97 17.51 6.38 -0.51
CA LEU A 97 18.77 6.33 0.21
C LEU A 97 18.64 7.32 1.36
N VAL A 98 17.93 6.93 2.40
CA VAL A 98 17.88 7.71 3.62
C VAL A 98 18.54 6.84 4.69
N GLU A 99 19.58 7.39 5.30
CA GLU A 99 20.14 6.88 6.55
C GLU A 99 19.02 6.73 7.60
N GLU A 100 19.26 5.98 8.68
CA GLU A 100 18.27 5.91 9.75
C GLU A 100 17.91 7.34 10.22
N VAL A 101 16.60 7.62 10.24
CA VAL A 101 16.03 8.90 10.65
C VAL A 101 15.39 8.70 12.00
N ASP A 102 15.61 9.64 12.91
CA ASP A 102 14.98 9.64 14.22
C ASP A 102 13.44 9.52 14.11
N GLN A 103 12.87 8.59 14.85
CA GLN A 103 11.44 8.30 14.84
C GLN A 103 10.79 8.77 16.15
N ASN A 104 9.67 9.50 16.05
CA ASN A 104 8.85 9.79 17.23
C ASN A 104 7.97 8.59 17.58
N ASN A 105 8.35 7.87 18.63
CA ASN A 105 7.61 6.70 19.12
C ASN A 105 6.15 6.99 19.52
N LYS A 106 5.77 8.27 19.73
CA LYS A 106 4.38 8.65 20.02
C LYS A 106 3.50 8.78 18.77
N ASN A 107 4.10 8.84 17.59
CA ASN A 107 3.44 9.13 16.32
C ASN A 107 3.77 8.09 15.22
N LEU A 108 3.99 6.83 15.58
CA LEU A 108 4.24 5.77 14.61
C LEU A 108 2.94 5.38 13.87
N TRP A 109 3.08 4.76 12.69
CA TRP A 109 1.96 4.16 11.96
C TRP A 109 1.08 3.26 12.87
N PRO A 110 -0.26 3.33 12.80
CA PRO A 110 -1.06 4.12 11.87
C PRO A 110 -1.37 5.56 12.33
N ARG A 111 -0.88 6.02 13.49
CA ARG A 111 -1.26 7.34 14.04
C ARG A 111 -0.80 8.50 13.15
N CYS A 112 0.40 8.42 12.58
CA CYS A 112 0.88 9.44 11.64
C CYS A 112 0.12 9.48 10.29
N CYS A 113 -0.86 8.58 10.08
CA CYS A 113 -1.79 8.63 8.97
C CYS A 113 -3.07 9.41 9.29
N GLU A 114 -3.31 9.79 10.56
CA GLU A 114 -4.46 10.60 10.92
C GLU A 114 -4.34 11.98 10.24
N GLY A 115 -5.18 12.23 9.23
CA GLY A 115 -5.24 13.49 8.49
C GLY A 115 -4.40 13.56 7.20
N LYS A 116 -3.87 12.44 6.70
CA LYS A 116 -3.21 12.34 5.38
C LYS A 116 -4.04 11.58 4.36
#